data_AF-A0A350M1X5-F1
#
_entry.id   AF-A0A350M1X5-F1
#
_cell.length_a   1.000
_cell.length_b   1.000
_cell.length_c   1.000
_cell.angle_alpha   90.00
_cell.angle_beta   90.00
_cell.angle_gamma   90.00
#
_symmetry.space_group_name_H-M   'P 1'
#
loop_
_entity.id
_entity.type
_entity.pdbx_description
1 polymer ?
#
loop_
_entity_poly.entity_id
_entity_poly.type
_entity_poly.pdbx_seq_one_letter_code
_entity_poly.pdbx_strand_id
1 'polypeptide(L)'
;CLGVAQEHLKLPRNVTVVAVGKSTYARSGILVNITPAEAGWEGYLTLEISNCTGLFNRIYADEGITQLIFHRGKPCATSYQDRKGKYQSQKKEVVFSKV
;
A
#
# COMPACT_ATOMS: atom_id res chain seq x y z
N CYS A 1 -4.62 -3.84 -12.35
CA CYS A 1 -4.96 -2.40 -12.45
C CYS A 1 -4.38 -1.67 -11.23
N LEU A 2 -4.33 -0.34 -11.27
CA LEU A 2 -3.97 0.47 -10.11
C LEU A 2 -5.23 0.99 -9.41
N GLY A 3 -5.21 0.99 -8.09
CA GLY A 3 -6.19 1.60 -7.21
C GLY A 3 -5.53 2.45 -6.13
N VAL A 4 -6.34 3.05 -5.28
CA VAL A 4 -5.87 3.90 -4.17
C VAL A 4 -6.63 3.48 -2.92
N ALA A 5 -5.92 3.31 -1.81
CA ALA A 5 -6.55 3.07 -0.53
C ALA A 5 -7.40 4.28 -0.08
N GLN A 6 -8.46 4.02 0.67
CA GLN A 6 -9.24 5.09 1.29
C GLN A 6 -8.48 5.75 2.44
N GLU A 7 -7.60 4.97 3.07
CA GLU A 7 -6.79 5.33 4.23
C GLU A 7 -5.55 6.12 3.83
N HIS A 8 -5.29 7.19 4.60
CA HIS A 8 -4.06 7.95 4.56
C HIS A 8 -3.17 7.52 5.73
N LEU A 9 -1.92 7.16 5.46
CA LEU A 9 -0.95 6.85 6.51
C LEU A 9 0.02 8.01 6.71
N LYS A 10 0.43 8.20 7.96
CA LYS A 10 1.55 9.05 8.35
C LYS A 10 2.39 8.27 9.34
N LEU A 11 3.51 7.72 8.88
CA LEU A 11 4.31 6.79 9.66
C LEU A 11 5.37 7.53 10.50
N PRO A 12 5.54 7.17 11.79
CA PRO A 12 6.66 7.67 12.57
C PRO A 12 7.99 7.06 12.08
N ARG A 13 9.11 7.65 12.50
CA ARG A 13 10.47 7.24 12.08
C ARG A 13 10.92 5.85 12.56
N ASN A 14 10.11 5.17 13.37
CA ASN A 14 10.44 3.87 13.97
C ASN A 14 9.44 2.77 13.61
N VAL A 15 8.57 2.99 12.61
CA VAL A 15 7.57 2.02 12.17
C VAL A 15 7.65 1.83 10.67
N THR A 16 7.73 0.57 10.24
CA THR A 16 7.58 0.16 8.83
C THR A 16 6.32 -0.67 8.72
N VAL A 17 5.59 -0.53 7.62
CA VAL A 17 4.34 -1.25 7.38
C VAL A 17 4.49 -2.16 6.18
N VAL A 18 4.09 -3.42 6.35
CA VAL A 18 3.98 -4.39 5.26
C VAL A 18 2.51 -4.65 5.01
N ALA A 19 2.09 -4.52 3.76
CA ALA A 19 0.76 -4.93 3.36
C ALA A 19 0.75 -6.41 2.98
N VAL A 20 -0.33 -7.09 3.33
CA VAL A 20 -0.59 -8.46 2.88
C VAL A 20 -2.04 -8.58 2.41
N GLY A 21 -2.25 -9.37 1.36
CA GLY A 21 -3.59 -9.64 0.85
C GLY A 21 -4.46 -10.37 1.88
N LYS A 22 -5.78 -10.16 1.81
CA LYS A 22 -6.73 -10.89 2.65
C LYS A 22 -7.13 -12.21 2.01
N SER A 23 -7.33 -13.23 2.85
CA SER A 23 -7.68 -14.59 2.42
C SER A 23 -8.96 -14.64 1.57
N THR A 24 -9.94 -13.76 1.83
CA THR A 24 -11.17 -13.64 1.04
C THR A 24 -10.88 -13.35 -0.43
N TYR A 25 -10.02 -12.37 -0.71
CA TYR A 25 -9.66 -11.98 -2.09
C TYR A 25 -8.68 -12.97 -2.72
N ALA A 26 -7.74 -13.50 -1.93
CA ALA A 26 -6.83 -14.52 -2.41
C ALA A 26 -7.60 -15.78 -2.91
N ARG A 27 -8.68 -16.17 -2.22
CA ARG A 27 -9.53 -17.31 -2.59
C ARG A 27 -10.43 -17.06 -3.80
N SER A 28 -10.69 -15.80 -4.18
CA SER A 28 -11.31 -15.45 -5.47
C SER A 28 -10.29 -15.24 -6.60
N GLY A 29 -9.00 -15.46 -6.31
CA GLY A 29 -7.90 -15.28 -7.25
C GLY A 29 -7.58 -13.81 -7.54
N ILE A 30 -7.94 -12.92 -6.63
CA ILE A 30 -7.50 -11.53 -6.61
C ILE A 30 -6.25 -11.40 -5.75
N LEU A 31 -5.16 -10.96 -6.37
CA LEU A 31 -3.92 -10.57 -5.70
C LEU A 31 -3.91 -9.05 -5.53
N VAL A 32 -3.59 -8.59 -4.31
CA VAL A 32 -3.33 -7.18 -4.04
C VAL A 32 -1.91 -7.04 -3.53
N ASN A 33 -1.12 -6.24 -4.24
CA ASN A 33 0.25 -5.93 -3.90
C ASN A 33 0.37 -4.45 -3.56
N ILE A 34 1.12 -4.18 -2.50
CA ILE A 34 1.49 -2.85 -2.07
C ILE A 34 2.92 -3.00 -1.54
N THR A 35 3.84 -2.21 -2.07
CA THR A 35 5.22 -2.22 -1.58
C THR A 35 5.27 -1.71 -0.14
N PRO A 36 6.20 -2.20 0.70
CA PRO A 36 6.29 -1.76 2.09
C PRO A 36 6.32 -0.23 2.23
N ALA A 37 5.51 0.31 3.14
CA ALA A 37 5.55 1.71 3.50
C ALA A 37 6.63 1.91 4.57
N GLU A 38 7.72 2.56 4.17
CA GLU A 38 8.91 2.74 4.99
C GLU A 38 8.70 3.79 6.08
N ALA A 39 9.53 3.72 7.13
CA ALA A 39 9.50 4.69 8.21
C ALA A 39 9.62 6.14 7.72
N GLY A 40 8.78 7.02 8.27
CA GLY A 40 8.67 8.42 7.84
C GLY A 40 7.90 8.66 6.53
N TRP A 41 7.35 7.62 5.91
CA TRP A 41 6.48 7.77 4.74
C TRP A 41 5.11 8.35 5.14
N GLU A 42 4.55 9.21 4.28
CA GLU A 42 3.22 9.80 4.44
C GLU A 42 2.49 9.84 3.08
N GLY A 43 1.22 9.45 3.04
CA GLY A 43 0.39 9.52 1.84
C GLY A 43 -0.73 8.49 1.79
N TYR A 44 -1.45 8.49 0.67
CA TYR A 44 -2.39 7.43 0.30
C TYR A 44 -1.66 6.28 -0.40
N LEU A 45 -2.01 5.03 -0.05
CA LEU A 45 -1.35 3.84 -0.61
C LEU A 45 -1.84 3.56 -2.03
N THR A 46 -0.91 3.35 -2.95
CA THR A 46 -1.21 2.79 -4.28
C THR A 46 -1.43 1.27 -4.15
N LEU A 47 -2.56 0.79 -4.67
CA LEU A 47 -2.90 -0.63 -4.74
C LEU A 47 -2.56 -1.15 -6.13
N GLU A 48 -1.79 -2.22 -6.25
CA GLU A 48 -1.67 -3.00 -7.48
C GLU A 48 -2.55 -4.25 -7.37
N ILE A 49 -3.58 -4.33 -8.21
CA ILE A 49 -4.60 -5.37 -8.16
C ILE A 49 -4.50 -6.23 -9.41
N SER A 50 -4.28 -7.53 -9.22
CA SER A 50 -4.17 -8.51 -10.29
C SER A 50 -5.26 -9.57 -10.18
N ASN A 51 -5.93 -9.87 -11.31
CA ASN A 51 -6.83 -11.02 -11.43
C ASN A 51 -6.03 -12.20 -11.98
N CYS A 52 -5.78 -13.20 -11.14
CA CYS A 52 -4.99 -14.38 -11.47
C CYS A 52 -5.84 -15.54 -12.00
N THR A 53 -7.09 -15.27 -12.40
CA THR A 53 -8.03 -16.27 -12.93
C THR A 53 -8.50 -15.87 -14.32
N GLY A 54 -9.04 -16.84 -15.07
CA GLY A 54 -9.76 -16.57 -16.32
C GLY A 54 -11.21 -16.07 -16.12
N LEU A 55 -11.67 -15.92 -14.87
CA LEU A 55 -13.03 -15.51 -14.54
C LEU A 55 -13.11 -14.00 -14.33
N PHE A 56 -14.27 -13.41 -14.62
CA PHE A 56 -14.53 -12.02 -14.28
C PHE A 56 -14.72 -11.88 -12.76
N ASN A 57 -13.96 -10.97 -12.17
CA ASN A 57 -14.07 -10.61 -10.76
C ASN A 57 -14.61 -9.19 -10.63
N ARG A 58 -15.46 -8.96 -9.62
CA ARG A 58 -15.91 -7.63 -9.22
C ARG A 58 -15.27 -7.28 -7.89
N ILE A 59 -14.77 -6.05 -7.80
CA ILE A 59 -14.19 -5.47 -6.59
C ILE A 59 -14.97 -4.19 -6.34
N TYR A 60 -15.54 -4.05 -5.15
CA TYR A 60 -16.33 -2.88 -4.80
C TYR A 60 -15.45 -1.88 -4.03
N ALA A 61 -15.74 -0.60 -4.22
CA ALA A 61 -15.13 0.44 -3.40
C ALA A 61 -15.48 0.24 -1.93
N ASP A 62 -14.61 0.72 -1.04
CA ASP A 62 -14.80 0.73 0.42
C ASP A 62 -14.82 -0.65 1.09
N GLU A 63 -14.52 -1.72 0.35
CA GLU A 63 -14.26 -3.03 0.94
C GLU A 63 -12.85 -3.14 1.50
N GLY A 64 -12.69 -3.86 2.62
CA GLY A 64 -11.38 -4.18 3.17
C GLY A 64 -10.66 -5.23 2.32
N ILE A 65 -9.90 -4.78 1.31
CA ILE A 65 -9.24 -5.63 0.29
C ILE A 65 -7.86 -6.17 0.69
N THR A 66 -7.18 -5.48 1.59
CA THR A 66 -5.83 -5.79 2.08
C THR A 66 -5.77 -5.59 3.59
N GLN A 67 -4.70 -6.02 4.24
CA GLN A 67 -4.43 -5.72 5.64
C GLN A 67 -2.99 -5.24 5.83
N LEU A 68 -2.79 -4.37 6.81
CA LEU A 68 -1.50 -3.76 7.11
C LEU A 68 -0.94 -4.35 8.40
N ILE A 69 0.33 -4.76 8.37
CA ILE A 69 1.08 -5.24 9.52
C ILE A 69 2.13 -4.20 9.87
N PHE A 70 2.05 -3.68 11.09
CA PHE A 70 2.93 -2.63 11.59
C PHE A 70 4.09 -3.26 12.36
N HIS A 71 5.31 -2.96 11.94
CA HIS A 71 6.54 -3.41 12.58
C HIS A 71 7.23 -2.22 13.24
N ARG A 72 7.42 -2.29 14.56
CA ARG A 72 8.13 -1.27 15.33
C ARG A 72 9.58 -1.66 15.57
N GLY A 73 10.50 -0.74 15.32
CA GLY A 73 11.92 -0.91 15.57
C GLY A 73 12.55 0.28 16.29
N LYS A 74 13.87 0.42 16.15
CA LYS A 74 14.57 1.66 16.51
C LYS A 74 14.30 2.74 15.45
N PRO A 75 14.31 4.04 15.80
CA PRO A 75 14.21 5.10 14.81
C PRO A 75 15.26 4.97 13.70
N CYS A 76 14.84 5.08 12.44
CA CYS A 76 15.75 5.05 11.31
C CYS A 76 16.66 6.28 11.30
N ALA A 77 17.96 6.07 11.09
CA ALA A 77 18.94 7.14 10.88
C ALA A 77 18.56 7.98 9.65
N THR A 78 18.22 7.31 8.54
CA THR A 78 17.68 7.93 7.33
C THR A 78 16.30 7.33 7.03
N SER A 79 15.27 8.18 7.01
CA SER A 79 13.89 7.82 6.74
C SER A 79 13.50 8.02 5.27
N TYR A 80 12.30 7.59 4.87
CA TYR A 80 11.76 7.84 3.54
C TYR A 80 11.69 9.34 3.22
N GLN A 81 11.27 10.13 4.21
CA GLN A 81 11.19 11.59 4.10
C GLN A 81 12.57 12.23 3.87
N ASP A 82 13.59 11.79 4.60
CA ASP A 82 14.96 12.35 4.47
C ASP A 82 15.54 12.11 3.08
N ARG A 83 15.22 10.96 2.47
CA ARG A 83 15.62 10.62 1.09
C ARG A 83 14.86 11.41 0.02
N LYS A 84 13.90 12.27 0.39
CA LYS A 84 12.99 12.96 -0.53
C LYS A 84 12.34 11.96 -1.50
N GLY A 85 11.84 10.85 -0.96
CA GLY A 85 11.34 9.75 -1.76
C GLY A 85 10.26 10.18 -2.75
N LYS A 86 10.28 9.58 -3.95
CA LYS A 86 9.46 9.96 -5.11
C LYS A 86 7.95 10.01 -4.83
N TYR A 87 7.52 9.22 -3.86
CA TYR A 87 6.12 8.97 -3.53
C TYR A 87 5.75 9.49 -2.14
N GLN A 88 6.47 10.51 -1.63
CA GLN A 88 6.07 11.18 -0.39
C GLN A 88 4.88 12.11 -0.62
N SER A 89 3.98 12.17 0.36
CA SER A 89 2.76 13.00 0.36
C SER A 89 1.88 12.76 -0.87
N GLN A 90 1.79 11.49 -1.32
CA GLN A 90 0.88 11.11 -2.39
C GLN A 90 -0.56 11.50 -2.04
N LYS A 91 -1.24 12.14 -2.99
CA LYS A 91 -2.66 12.47 -2.90
C LYS A 91 -3.51 11.22 -3.11
N LYS A 92 -4.81 11.35 -2.80
CA LYS A 92 -5.82 10.30 -2.99
C LYS A 92 -6.19 10.14 -4.46
N GLU A 93 -5.23 9.74 -5.28
CA GLU A 93 -5.38 9.56 -6.73
C GLU A 93 -4.41 8.49 -7.24
N VAL A 94 -4.71 7.89 -8.38
CA VAL A 94 -3.83 6.89 -8.99
C VAL A 94 -2.55 7.57 -9.42
N VAL A 95 -1.43 7.21 -8.79
CA VAL A 95 -0.10 7.72 -9.13
C VAL A 95 0.63 6.67 -9.95
N PHE A 96 1.00 7.04 -11.17
CA PHE A 96 1.84 6.21 -12.04
C PHE A 96 3.32 6.27 -11.61
N SER A 97 4.10 5.33 -12.16
CA SER A 97 5.54 5.27 -11.94
C SER A 97 6.23 6.58 -12.33
N LYS A 98 7.18 7.03 -11.49
CA LYS A 98 8.00 8.24 -11.71
C LYS A 98 9.43 7.89 -12.14
N VAL A 99 9.58 6.92 -13.03
CA VAL A 99 10.83 6.59 -13.75
C VAL A 99 10.66 6.84 -15.23
#